data_AF-A0A5K1D8K9-F1
#
_entry.id   AF-A0A5K1D8K9-F1
#
_cell.length_a   1.000
_cell.length_b   1.000
_cell.length_c   1.000
_cell.angle_alpha   90.00
_cell.angle_beta   90.00
_cell.angle_gamma   90.00
#
_symmetry.space_group_name_H-M   'P 1'
#
loop_
_entity.id
_entity.type
_entity.pdbx_description
1 polymer ?
#
loop_
_entity_poly.entity_id
_entity_poly.type
_entity_poly.pdbx_seq_one_letter_code
_entity_poly.pdbx_strand_id
1 'polypeptide(L)'
;CLRTLFFEESYITDKGNNWLHELAQNNSVLEVLNFHMTDLNVNVKDLELLARNCPSLVSLKVSDCEILDLDNFFRTAEKLEEFGGGSFNNQAGQTNQYENVYFPPNLSVLGLIYMGTNEMSVIFPCASSLRKLDLQYAFLDTEGHCQLIQRCPNLEVLE
;
A
#
# COMPACT_ATOMS: atom_id res chain seq x y z
N CYS A 1 -20.92 -13.84 -3.34
CA CYS A 1 -20.22 -12.55 -3.45
C CYS A 1 -18.75 -12.74 -3.10
N LEU A 2 -17.84 -12.09 -3.83
CA LEU A 2 -16.40 -12.27 -3.69
C LEU A 2 -15.87 -11.40 -2.54
N ARG A 3 -15.24 -12.00 -1.52
CA ARG A 3 -14.66 -11.30 -0.36
C ARG A 3 -13.13 -11.16 -0.46
N THR A 4 -12.48 -12.10 -1.12
CA THR A 4 -11.03 -12.12 -1.28
C THR A 4 -10.71 -12.36 -2.75
N LEU A 5 -9.90 -11.48 -3.33
CA LEU A 5 -9.29 -11.67 -4.64
C LEU A 5 -7.78 -11.61 -4.49
N PHE A 6 -7.08 -12.63 -4.97
CA PHE A 6 -5.66 -12.82 -4.72
C PHE A 6 -4.95 -13.29 -6.01
N PHE A 7 -3.99 -12.49 -6.46
CA PHE A 7 -3.18 -12.69 -7.67
C PHE A 7 -1.68 -12.47 -7.40
N GLU A 8 -1.26 -12.41 -6.13
CA GLU A 8 0.14 -12.14 -5.79
C GLU A 8 1.09 -13.05 -6.59
N GLU A 9 2.14 -12.46 -7.17
CA GLU A 9 3.17 -13.14 -7.99
C GLU A 9 2.63 -13.87 -9.24
N SER A 10 1.40 -13.61 -9.66
CA SER A 10 0.82 -14.25 -10.84
C SER A 10 1.29 -13.58 -12.13
N TYR A 11 1.64 -14.40 -13.12
CA TYR A 11 1.87 -13.92 -14.48
C TYR A 11 0.52 -13.72 -15.20
N ILE A 12 0.14 -12.47 -15.43
CA ILE A 12 -1.14 -12.09 -16.04
C ILE A 12 -0.87 -11.16 -17.22
N THR A 13 -1.37 -11.51 -18.40
CA THR A 13 -1.34 -10.59 -19.55
C THR A 13 -2.34 -9.46 -19.31
N ASP A 14 -1.83 -8.26 -19.01
CA ASP A 14 -2.67 -7.09 -18.84
C ASP A 14 -3.34 -6.70 -20.17
N LYS A 15 -4.68 -6.63 -20.15
CA LYS A 15 -5.52 -6.22 -21.29
C LYS A 15 -6.30 -4.93 -20.97
N GLY A 16 -5.90 -4.21 -19.92
CA GLY A 16 -6.50 -2.96 -19.47
C GLY A 16 -7.29 -3.09 -18.18
N ASN A 17 -7.80 -1.95 -17.72
CA ASN A 17 -8.18 -1.75 -16.32
C ASN A 17 -9.66 -2.09 -16.02
N ASN A 18 -10.40 -2.60 -17.00
CA ASN A 18 -11.83 -2.87 -16.86
C ASN A 18 -12.13 -3.85 -15.71
N TRP A 19 -11.22 -4.77 -15.40
CA TRP A 19 -11.42 -5.75 -14.32
C TRP A 19 -11.55 -5.08 -12.95
N LEU A 20 -10.71 -4.08 -12.66
CA LEU A 20 -10.73 -3.36 -11.39
C LEU A 20 -11.94 -2.42 -11.32
N HIS A 21 -12.29 -1.77 -12.44
CA HIS A 21 -13.48 -0.94 -12.55
C HIS A 21 -14.77 -1.74 -12.28
N GLU A 22 -14.92 -2.90 -12.93
CA GLU A 22 -16.05 -3.79 -12.72
C GLU A 22 -16.14 -4.28 -11.27
N LEU A 23 -15.00 -4.58 -10.65
CA LEU A 23 -14.93 -4.95 -9.24
C LEU A 23 -15.38 -3.78 -8.34
N ALA A 24 -14.88 -2.57 -8.60
CA ALA A 24 -15.22 -1.37 -7.85
C ALA A 24 -16.69 -0.98 -7.96
N GLN A 25 -17.31 -1.17 -9.12
CA GLN A 25 -18.72 -0.83 -9.37
C GLN A 25 -19.69 -1.86 -8.79
N ASN A 26 -19.36 -3.15 -8.86
CA ASN A 26 -20.33 -4.21 -8.63
C ASN A 26 -20.07 -5.04 -7.37
N ASN A 27 -18.95 -4.82 -6.68
CA ASN A 27 -18.66 -5.46 -5.39
C ASN A 27 -18.83 -4.47 -4.23
N SER A 28 -19.47 -4.93 -3.16
CA SER A 28 -19.68 -4.17 -1.92
C SER A 28 -19.26 -4.92 -0.65
N VAL A 29 -18.70 -6.11 -0.80
CA VAL A 29 -18.33 -7.01 0.31
C VAL A 29 -16.86 -7.44 0.26
N LEU A 30 -16.05 -6.84 -0.59
CA LEU A 30 -14.63 -7.16 -0.69
C LEU A 30 -13.92 -6.78 0.62
N GLU A 31 -13.10 -7.70 1.11
CA GLU A 31 -12.32 -7.59 2.35
C GLU A 31 -10.83 -7.59 2.04
N VAL A 32 -10.39 -8.38 1.05
CA VAL A 32 -8.99 -8.49 0.66
C VAL A 32 -8.87 -8.39 -0.86
N LEU A 33 -8.03 -7.46 -1.31
CA LEU A 33 -7.62 -7.34 -2.70
C LEU A 33 -6.10 -7.39 -2.76
N ASN A 34 -5.55 -8.42 -3.38
CA ASN A 34 -4.11 -8.56 -3.54
C ASN A 34 -3.79 -8.90 -4.99
N PHE A 35 -3.04 -8.02 -5.63
CA PHE A 35 -2.45 -8.25 -6.94
C PHE A 35 -1.02 -7.71 -6.97
N HIS A 36 -0.34 -7.81 -5.84
CA HIS A 36 1.07 -7.43 -5.67
C HIS A 36 1.99 -8.30 -6.53
N MET A 37 3.14 -7.77 -6.94
CA MET A 37 4.09 -8.47 -7.82
C MET A 37 3.46 -8.98 -9.13
N THR A 38 2.47 -8.25 -9.66
CA THR A 38 1.91 -8.45 -11.01
C THR A 38 2.19 -7.24 -11.90
N ASP A 39 2.12 -7.45 -13.22
CA ASP A 39 2.23 -6.37 -14.22
C ASP A 39 0.88 -5.66 -14.48
N LEU A 40 -0.11 -5.83 -13.59
CA LEU A 40 -1.42 -5.21 -13.76
C LEU A 40 -1.37 -3.72 -13.45
N ASN A 41 -1.81 -2.89 -14.41
CA ASN A 41 -1.91 -1.45 -14.19
C ASN A 41 -2.96 -1.09 -13.14
N VAL A 42 -2.60 -0.13 -12.29
CA VAL A 42 -3.49 0.41 -11.26
C VAL A 42 -4.19 1.66 -11.79
N ASN A 43 -5.52 1.67 -11.76
CA ASN A 43 -6.29 2.91 -11.87
C ASN A 43 -6.69 3.38 -10.46
N VAL A 44 -6.04 4.43 -9.97
CA VAL A 44 -6.27 4.99 -8.63
C VAL A 44 -7.72 5.38 -8.40
N LYS A 45 -8.42 5.90 -9.42
CA LYS A 45 -9.84 6.27 -9.29
C LYS A 45 -10.74 5.06 -9.04
N ASP A 46 -10.37 3.90 -9.58
CA ASP A 46 -11.10 2.66 -9.33
C ASP A 46 -10.80 2.12 -7.92
N LEU A 47 -9.57 2.29 -7.41
CA LEU A 47 -9.26 2.00 -6.00
C LEU A 47 -10.07 2.89 -5.05
N GLU A 48 -10.15 4.21 -5.32
CA GLU A 48 -10.98 5.12 -4.53
C GLU A 48 -12.46 4.70 -4.55
N LEU A 49 -13.00 4.37 -5.73
CA LEU A 49 -14.38 3.91 -5.86
C LEU A 49 -14.60 2.60 -5.10
N LEU A 50 -13.65 1.66 -5.19
CA LEU A 50 -13.69 0.39 -4.49
C LEU A 50 -13.69 0.61 -2.97
N ALA A 51 -12.85 1.49 -2.44
CA ALA A 51 -12.83 1.82 -1.02
C ALA A 51 -14.18 2.39 -0.54
N ARG A 52 -14.84 3.25 -1.34
CA ARG A 52 -16.16 3.79 -1.02
C ARG A 52 -17.25 2.70 -1.00
N ASN A 53 -17.19 1.78 -1.95
CA ASN A 53 -18.22 0.76 -2.13
C ASN A 53 -18.01 -0.47 -1.24
N CYS A 54 -16.76 -0.75 -0.81
CA CYS A 54 -16.38 -1.87 0.04
C CYS A 54 -15.91 -1.39 1.43
N PRO A 55 -16.82 -1.00 2.34
CA PRO A 55 -16.47 -0.52 3.69
C PRO A 55 -15.95 -1.64 4.63
N SER A 56 -15.73 -2.84 4.10
CA SER A 56 -15.14 -3.98 4.81
C SER A 56 -13.74 -4.33 4.28
N LEU A 57 -13.18 -3.54 3.36
CA LEU A 57 -11.82 -3.73 2.86
C LEU A 57 -10.82 -3.52 4.01
N VAL A 58 -10.13 -4.61 4.37
CA VAL A 58 -9.12 -4.65 5.44
C VAL A 58 -7.71 -4.80 4.90
N SER A 59 -7.53 -5.34 3.69
CA SER A 59 -6.22 -5.54 3.08
C SER A 59 -6.24 -5.16 1.60
N LEU A 60 -5.28 -4.32 1.21
CA LEU A 60 -4.99 -4.01 -0.17
C LEU A 60 -3.49 -4.19 -0.42
N LYS A 61 -3.12 -5.07 -1.34
CA LYS A 61 -1.77 -5.07 -1.92
C LYS A 61 -1.80 -4.85 -3.42
N VAL A 62 -1.05 -3.86 -3.88
CA VAL A 62 -0.93 -3.44 -5.28
C VAL A 62 0.53 -3.49 -5.72
N SER A 63 0.80 -3.56 -7.02
CA SER A 63 2.16 -3.43 -7.55
C SER A 63 2.60 -1.95 -7.59
N ASP A 64 3.12 -1.48 -8.72
CA ASP A 64 3.60 -0.11 -8.90
C ASP A 64 2.43 0.89 -8.95
N CYS A 65 2.40 1.81 -7.99
CA CYS A 65 1.43 2.89 -7.89
C CYS A 65 2.03 4.00 -7.03
N GLU A 66 2.13 5.23 -7.54
CA GLU A 66 2.69 6.35 -6.78
C GLU A 66 1.92 6.56 -5.46
N ILE A 67 2.64 6.58 -4.33
CA ILE A 67 2.02 6.68 -3.00
C ILE A 67 1.23 7.98 -2.82
N LEU A 68 1.66 9.08 -3.46
CA LEU A 68 0.98 10.38 -3.41
C LEU A 68 -0.40 10.35 -4.07
N ASP A 69 -0.60 9.50 -5.07
CA ASP A 69 -1.90 9.38 -5.73
C ASP A 69 -2.92 8.64 -4.84
N LEU A 70 -2.46 7.89 -3.82
CA LEU A 70 -3.30 7.08 -2.95
C LEU A 70 -3.92 7.84 -1.76
N ASP A 71 -3.68 9.16 -1.61
CA ASP A 71 -4.17 9.94 -0.45
C ASP A 71 -5.70 9.84 -0.28
N ASN A 72 -6.47 10.03 -1.34
CA ASN A 72 -7.94 9.91 -1.30
C ASN A 72 -8.40 8.48 -0.99
N PHE A 73 -7.68 7.48 -1.52
CA PHE A 73 -7.96 6.08 -1.22
C PHE A 73 -7.77 5.80 0.27
N PHE A 74 -6.62 6.19 0.84
CA PHE A 74 -6.34 5.99 2.26
C PHE A 74 -7.33 6.71 3.17
N ARG A 75 -7.72 7.94 2.83
CA ARG A 75 -8.76 8.69 3.58
C ARG A 75 -10.13 8.03 3.53
N THR A 76 -10.40 7.24 2.50
CA THR A 76 -11.67 6.54 2.32
C THR A 76 -11.66 5.16 2.99
N ALA A 77 -10.53 4.46 2.95
CA ALA A 77 -10.37 3.08 3.44
C ALA A 77 -10.16 3.03 4.96
N GLU A 78 -11.13 3.48 5.74
CA GLU A 78 -11.02 3.64 7.21
C GLU A 78 -10.72 2.32 7.97
N LYS A 79 -11.12 1.17 7.41
CA LYS A 79 -10.88 -0.16 7.99
C LYS A 79 -9.63 -0.87 7.47
N LEU A 80 -8.83 -0.20 6.64
CA LEU A 80 -7.61 -0.80 6.12
C LEU A 80 -6.63 -1.08 7.26
N GLU A 81 -6.26 -2.34 7.43
CA GLU A 81 -5.32 -2.84 8.41
C GLU A 81 -3.98 -3.22 7.75
N GLU A 82 -4.03 -3.61 6.48
CA GLU A 82 -2.87 -4.00 5.67
C GLU A 82 -2.80 -3.23 4.35
N PHE A 83 -1.62 -2.66 4.08
CA PHE A 83 -1.27 -2.11 2.78
C PHE A 83 0.07 -2.64 2.27
N GLY A 84 0.10 -3.08 1.01
CA GLY A 84 1.32 -3.45 0.30
C GLY A 84 1.39 -2.77 -1.07
N GLY A 85 2.58 -2.35 -1.50
CA GLY A 85 2.76 -1.59 -2.74
C GLY A 85 3.09 -0.13 -2.44
N GLY A 86 2.69 0.80 -3.30
CA GLY A 86 3.04 2.21 -3.12
C GLY A 86 4.51 2.47 -3.47
N SER A 87 4.75 3.18 -4.56
CA SER A 87 6.09 3.51 -5.07
C SER A 87 6.42 4.99 -4.87
N PHE A 88 7.72 5.28 -4.97
CA PHE A 88 8.30 6.61 -4.81
C PHE A 88 9.06 6.95 -6.10
N ASN A 89 8.38 7.55 -7.08
CA ASN A 89 8.95 7.72 -8.42
C ASN A 89 9.69 9.06 -8.60
N ASN A 90 9.60 9.98 -7.63
CA ASN A 90 10.20 11.30 -7.77
C ASN A 90 11.67 11.33 -7.37
N GLN A 91 12.48 11.93 -8.24
CA GLN A 91 13.94 11.96 -8.14
C GLN A 91 14.44 12.83 -6.98
N ALA A 92 15.56 12.37 -6.39
CA ALA A 92 16.34 13.03 -5.35
C ALA A 92 16.44 14.56 -5.54
N GLY A 93 15.91 15.32 -4.57
CA GLY A 93 16.04 16.77 -4.54
C GLY A 93 14.90 17.51 -3.82
N GLN A 94 13.72 16.90 -3.69
CA GLN A 94 12.59 17.44 -2.93
C GLN A 94 12.36 16.62 -1.66
N THR A 95 13.07 16.96 -0.60
CA THR A 95 13.12 16.20 0.67
C THR A 95 11.81 16.12 1.45
N ASN A 96 10.74 16.77 0.99
CA ASN A 96 9.53 17.01 1.81
C ASN A 96 8.21 16.63 1.14
N GLN A 97 8.22 16.11 -0.09
CA GLN A 97 6.97 15.85 -0.83
C GLN A 97 6.12 14.74 -0.19
N TYR A 98 6.75 13.78 0.49
CA TYR A 98 6.10 12.62 1.10
C TYR A 98 5.75 12.82 2.57
N GLU A 99 6.11 13.96 3.19
CA GLU A 99 5.90 14.21 4.63
C GLU A 99 4.42 14.20 5.05
N ASN A 100 3.51 14.42 4.10
CA ASN A 100 2.07 14.55 4.36
C ASN A 100 1.25 13.36 3.85
N VAL A 101 1.88 12.23 3.51
CA VAL A 101 1.13 11.02 3.14
C VAL A 101 0.30 10.58 4.35
N TYR A 102 -0.99 10.43 4.12
CA TYR A 102 -1.92 9.94 5.12
C TYR A 102 -1.99 8.41 5.09
N PHE A 103 -1.79 7.78 6.25
CA PHE A 103 -2.08 6.36 6.45
C PHE A 103 -3.38 6.18 7.27
N PRO A 104 -4.19 5.15 6.96
CA PRO A 104 -5.36 4.81 7.76
C PRO A 104 -5.00 4.51 9.22
N PRO A 105 -5.85 4.86 10.20
CA PRO A 105 -5.52 4.78 11.63
C PRO A 105 -5.38 3.34 12.15
N ASN A 106 -6.01 2.38 11.47
CA ASN A 106 -5.98 0.95 11.83
C ASN A 106 -4.83 0.19 11.16
N LEU A 107 -4.01 0.87 10.35
CA LEU A 107 -2.91 0.24 9.63
C LEU A 107 -1.88 -0.33 10.61
N SER A 108 -1.65 -1.64 10.52
CA SER A 108 -0.72 -2.39 11.35
C SER A 108 0.21 -3.30 10.55
N VAL A 109 -0.06 -3.46 9.25
CA VAL A 109 0.77 -4.19 8.30
C VAL A 109 1.09 -3.26 7.13
N LEU A 110 2.38 -3.08 6.84
CA LEU A 110 2.83 -2.17 5.80
C LEU A 110 3.98 -2.78 4.99
N GLY A 111 3.88 -2.72 3.66
CA GLY A 111 4.99 -2.98 2.75
C GLY A 111 5.02 -1.90 1.68
N LEU A 112 6.10 -1.11 1.64
CA LEU A 112 6.29 -0.04 0.66
C LEU A 112 7.40 -0.40 -0.32
N ILE A 113 7.13 -0.29 -1.62
CA ILE A 113 8.10 -0.67 -2.65
C ILE A 113 8.94 0.54 -3.07
N TYR A 114 10.21 0.32 -3.38
CA TYR A 114 11.15 1.33 -3.85
C TYR A 114 11.41 2.50 -2.88
N MET A 115 10.98 2.37 -1.62
CA MET A 115 11.21 3.38 -0.59
C MET A 115 12.71 3.48 -0.27
N GLY A 116 13.29 4.67 -0.43
CA GLY A 116 14.67 4.96 -0.06
C GLY A 116 14.79 5.65 1.30
N THR A 117 16.02 5.98 1.68
CA THR A 117 16.34 6.64 2.96
C THR A 117 15.72 8.04 3.07
N ASN A 118 15.52 8.75 1.95
CA ASN A 118 14.93 10.09 1.97
C ASN A 118 13.42 10.04 2.21
N GLU A 119 12.77 8.94 1.84
CA GLU A 119 11.33 8.77 1.90
C GLU A 119 10.88 8.03 3.18
N MET A 120 11.79 7.33 3.87
CA MET A 120 11.44 6.47 5.01
C MET A 120 10.70 7.18 6.16
N SER A 121 10.86 8.51 6.28
CA SER A 121 10.20 9.30 7.31
C SER A 121 8.67 9.26 7.18
N VAL A 122 8.15 8.90 6.00
CA VAL A 122 6.73 8.69 5.74
C VAL A 122 6.10 7.65 6.67
N ILE A 123 6.88 6.65 7.12
CA ILE A 123 6.40 5.59 8.01
C ILE A 123 6.38 6.05 9.47
N PHE A 124 7.17 7.07 9.84
CA PHE A 124 7.36 7.44 11.25
C PHE A 124 6.07 7.77 12.01
N PRO A 125 5.05 8.42 11.41
CA PRO A 125 3.78 8.67 12.08
C PRO A 125 3.00 7.40 12.49
N CYS A 126 3.17 6.28 11.77
CA CYS A 126 2.47 5.02 12.06
C CYS A 126 3.39 3.92 12.61
N ALA A 127 4.70 4.15 12.70
CA ALA A 127 5.70 3.14 13.08
C ALA A 127 5.40 2.42 14.40
N SER A 128 4.87 3.12 15.41
CA SER A 128 4.53 2.51 16.71
C SER A 128 3.31 1.57 16.66
N SER A 129 2.47 1.67 15.63
CA SER A 129 1.29 0.81 15.43
C SER A 129 1.59 -0.42 14.58
N LEU A 130 2.73 -0.45 13.88
CA LEU A 130 3.08 -1.55 12.99
C LEU A 130 3.45 -2.82 13.76
N ARG A 131 2.82 -3.93 13.34
CA ARG A 131 3.09 -5.30 13.79
C ARG A 131 3.77 -6.13 12.71
N LYS A 132 3.56 -5.80 11.43
CA LYS A 132 4.31 -6.37 10.32
C LYS A 132 4.83 -5.26 9.39
N LEU A 133 6.09 -5.38 9.00
CA LEU A 133 6.75 -4.48 8.08
C LEU A 133 7.48 -5.32 7.02
N ASP A 134 7.16 -5.07 5.76
CA ASP A 134 7.80 -5.72 4.62
C ASP A 134 8.71 -4.70 3.92
N LEU A 135 10.02 -4.98 3.97
CA LEU A 135 11.09 -4.19 3.38
C LEU A 135 11.77 -4.92 2.22
N GLN A 136 11.23 -6.04 1.73
CA GLN A 136 11.85 -6.88 0.71
C GLN A 136 12.20 -6.11 -0.57
N TYR A 137 11.37 -5.12 -0.92
CA TYR A 137 11.53 -4.29 -2.12
C TYR A 137 11.89 -2.83 -1.79
N ALA A 138 12.34 -2.54 -0.57
CA ALA A 138 12.83 -1.23 -0.19
C ALA A 138 14.26 -0.98 -0.73
N PHE A 139 14.60 0.27 -0.97
CA PHE A 139 15.95 0.72 -1.37
C PHE A 139 16.71 1.33 -0.19
N LEU A 140 16.56 0.74 0.99
CA LEU A 140 17.26 1.16 2.20
C LEU A 140 18.66 0.53 2.28
N ASP A 141 19.60 1.27 2.85
CA ASP A 141 20.86 0.71 3.32
C ASP A 141 20.73 0.17 4.76
N THR A 142 21.79 -0.46 5.27
CA THR A 142 21.79 -1.04 6.62
C THR A 142 21.49 0.01 7.70
N GLU A 143 21.89 1.27 7.51
CA GLU A 143 21.61 2.33 8.47
C GLU A 143 20.11 2.69 8.47
N GLY A 144 19.52 2.84 7.28
CA GLY A 144 18.08 3.05 7.11
C GLY A 144 17.25 1.93 7.75
N HIS A 145 17.64 0.67 7.55
CA HIS A 145 17.02 -0.47 8.24
C HIS A 145 17.08 -0.32 9.77
N CYS A 146 18.26 0.00 10.34
CA CYS A 146 18.41 0.18 11.78
C CYS A 146 17.50 1.31 12.31
N GLN A 147 17.46 2.44 11.61
CA GLN A 147 16.66 3.60 12.02
C GLN A 147 15.16 3.31 12.00
N LEU A 148 14.68 2.56 11.01
CA LEU A 148 13.26 2.23 10.88
C LEU A 148 12.82 1.19 11.92
N ILE A 149 13.60 0.12 12.10
CA ILE A 149 13.31 -0.96 13.08
C ILE A 149 13.25 -0.39 14.50
N GLN A 150 14.18 0.51 14.87
CA GLN A 150 14.18 1.15 16.20
C GLN A 150 12.90 1.95 16.51
N ARG A 151 12.14 2.36 15.49
CA ARG A 151 10.89 3.12 15.65
C ARG A 151 9.64 2.24 15.70
N CYS A 152 9.77 0.94 15.47
CA CYS A 152 8.66 -0.01 15.45
C CYS A 152 8.70 -0.94 16.69
N PRO A 153 8.42 -0.44 17.91
CA PRO A 153 8.56 -1.22 19.14
C PRO A 153 7.60 -2.43 19.25
N ASN A 154 6.53 -2.46 18.45
CA ASN A 154 5.51 -3.50 18.47
C ASN A 154 5.63 -4.47 17.27
N LEU A 155 6.76 -4.41 16.54
CA LEU A 155 6.97 -5.24 15.36
C LEU A 155 7.11 -6.72 15.73
N GLU A 156 6.32 -7.57 15.11
CA GLU A 156 6.28 -9.03 15.31
C GLU A 156 6.81 -9.78 14.08
N VAL A 157 6.62 -9.22 12.88
CA VAL A 157 7.08 -9.79 11.61
C VAL A 157 7.85 -8.75 10.81
N LEU A 158 9.03 -9.13 10.33
CA LEU A 158 9.86 -8.36 9.42
C LEU A 158 10.22 -9.24 8.23
N GLU A 159 9.94 -8.76 7.02
CA GLU A 159 10.26 -9.40 5.74
C GLU A 159 11.17 -8.52 4.89
#